data_AF-A0A1W2G5A6-F1
#
_entry.id   AF-A0A1W2G5A6-F1
#
_cell.length_a   1.000
_cell.length_b   1.000
_cell.length_c   1.000
_cell.angle_alpha   90.00
_cell.angle_beta   90.00
_cell.angle_gamma   90.00
#
_symmetry.space_group_name_H-M   'P 1'
#
loop_
_entity.id
_entity.type
_entity.pdbx_description
1 polymer ?
#
loop_
_entity_poly.entity_id
_entity_poly.type
_entity_poly.pdbx_seq_one_letter_code
_entity_poly.pdbx_strand_id
1 'polypeptide(L)'
;MDISALVNQLSGVLDDQTYKASDVLAKIGSEEVVLEMIKLLEHPQDDSKVMAARTLGAIENNQSALDALLQAIDNNPAIAGELLVELEGFDLSAKYVPIFKYSLFGNFKVATVAQDLLDHKEFDITPRVIKKATKAWHHYENNVKHDEVFELKKVEVEEMLADLQAFVDSE
;
A
#
# COMPACT_ATOMS: atom_id res chain seq x y z
N MET A 1 -21.58 -3.46 -21.52
CA MET A 1 -21.44 -2.54 -20.37
C MET A 1 -20.37 -1.55 -20.76
N ASP A 2 -20.63 -0.24 -20.65
CA ASP A 2 -19.71 0.79 -21.13
C ASP A 2 -18.71 1.12 -20.01
N ILE A 3 -17.48 0.61 -20.14
CA ILE A 3 -16.40 0.83 -19.15
C ILE A 3 -16.07 2.32 -19.09
N SER A 4 -15.95 3.01 -20.22
CA SER A 4 -15.62 4.43 -20.26
C SER A 4 -16.67 5.28 -19.54
N ALA A 5 -17.96 4.95 -19.70
CA ALA A 5 -19.02 5.63 -18.95
C ALA A 5 -18.91 5.45 -17.43
N LEU A 6 -18.57 4.24 -16.97
CA LEU A 6 -18.37 3.96 -15.55
C LEU A 6 -17.10 4.62 -15.00
N VAL A 7 -15.99 4.63 -15.75
CA VAL A 7 -14.74 5.32 -15.37
C VAL A 7 -14.99 6.82 -15.22
N ASN A 8 -15.77 7.43 -16.11
CA ASN A 8 -16.14 8.84 -16.01
C ASN A 8 -16.96 9.14 -14.73
N GLN A 9 -17.77 8.19 -14.24
CA GLN A 9 -18.49 8.36 -12.97
C GLN A 9 -17.53 8.41 -11.77
N LEU A 10 -16.37 7.76 -11.85
CA LEU A 10 -15.34 7.83 -10.80
C LEU A 10 -14.58 9.17 -10.77
N SER A 11 -14.69 9.97 -11.83
CA SER A 11 -14.01 11.28 -11.94
C SER A 11 -14.83 12.45 -11.36
N GLY A 12 -15.94 12.14 -10.67
CA GLY A 12 -16.91 13.10 -10.13
C GLY A 12 -16.87 13.24 -8.61
N VAL A 13 -17.99 13.72 -8.05
CA VAL A 13 -18.19 13.85 -6.60
C VAL A 13 -18.37 12.46 -5.99
N LEU A 14 -17.72 12.18 -4.86
CA LEU A 14 -17.94 10.94 -4.12
C LEU A 14 -19.38 10.84 -3.62
N ASP A 15 -20.15 9.96 -4.27
CA ASP A 15 -21.53 9.68 -3.94
C ASP A 15 -21.84 8.18 -4.13
N ASP A 16 -23.07 7.79 -3.78
CA ASP A 16 -23.53 6.41 -3.92
C ASP A 16 -23.39 5.86 -5.36
N GLN A 17 -23.44 6.72 -6.39
CA GLN A 17 -23.30 6.29 -7.78
C GLN A 17 -21.84 5.95 -8.08
N THR A 18 -20.92 6.74 -7.56
CA THR A 18 -19.47 6.55 -7.68
C THR A 18 -19.05 5.23 -7.06
N TYR A 19 -19.52 4.91 -5.84
CA TYR A 19 -19.23 3.61 -5.20
C TYR A 19 -19.82 2.44 -6.00
N LYS A 20 -21.05 2.56 -6.50
CA LYS A 20 -21.67 1.51 -7.34
C LYS A 20 -20.91 1.31 -8.66
N ALA A 21 -20.42 2.38 -9.28
CA ALA A 21 -19.63 2.29 -10.49
C ALA A 21 -18.32 1.54 -10.23
N SER A 22 -17.65 1.84 -9.13
CA SER A 22 -16.44 1.14 -8.67
C SER A 22 -16.71 -0.34 -8.43
N ASP A 23 -17.77 -0.70 -7.70
CA ASP A 23 -18.15 -2.09 -7.45
C ASP A 23 -18.44 -2.86 -8.74
N VAL A 24 -19.05 -2.19 -9.73
CA VAL A 24 -19.32 -2.78 -11.05
C VAL A 24 -18.02 -2.98 -11.82
N LEU A 25 -17.15 -1.98 -11.87
CA LEU A 25 -15.84 -2.07 -12.54
C LEU A 25 -14.96 -3.17 -11.91
N ALA A 26 -14.93 -3.26 -10.58
CA ALA A 26 -14.20 -4.29 -9.87
C ALA A 26 -14.67 -5.71 -10.24
N LYS A 27 -16.00 -5.90 -10.35
CA LYS A 27 -16.59 -7.17 -10.81
C LYS A 27 -16.30 -7.49 -12.27
N ILE A 28 -16.13 -6.48 -13.13
CA ILE A 28 -15.70 -6.69 -14.51
C ILE A 28 -14.26 -7.18 -14.54
N GLY A 29 -13.37 -6.51 -13.79
CA GLY A 29 -11.99 -6.94 -13.56
C GLY A 29 -11.16 -7.19 -14.82
N SER A 30 -11.54 -6.62 -15.96
CA SER A 30 -10.82 -6.81 -17.22
C SER A 30 -9.50 -6.03 -17.22
N GLU A 31 -8.57 -6.44 -18.09
CA GLU A 31 -7.31 -5.71 -18.31
C GLU A 31 -7.58 -4.24 -18.69
N GLU A 32 -8.62 -3.98 -19.47
CA GLU A 32 -9.05 -2.62 -19.81
C GLU A 32 -9.43 -1.82 -18.55
N VAL A 33 -10.20 -2.39 -17.62
CA VAL A 33 -10.54 -1.72 -16.35
C VAL A 33 -9.28 -1.43 -15.55
N VAL A 34 -8.37 -2.40 -15.43
CA VAL A 34 -7.11 -2.22 -14.70
C VAL A 34 -6.29 -1.07 -15.30
N LEU A 35 -6.15 -1.01 -16.63
CA LEU A 35 -5.43 0.05 -17.32
C LEU A 35 -6.09 1.42 -17.14
N GLU A 36 -7.42 1.51 -17.20
CA GLU A 36 -8.13 2.77 -16.95
C GLU A 36 -8.00 3.23 -15.49
N MET A 37 -8.02 2.33 -14.52
CA MET A 37 -7.78 2.70 -13.12
C MET A 37 -6.33 3.14 -12.88
N ILE A 38 -5.34 2.50 -13.51
CA ILE A 38 -3.93 2.96 -13.46
C ILE A 38 -3.82 4.40 -14.00
N LYS A 39 -4.50 4.72 -15.10
CA LYS A 39 -4.54 6.11 -15.60
C LYS A 39 -5.23 7.05 -14.62
N LEU A 40 -6.30 6.59 -13.96
CA LEU A 40 -7.07 7.40 -13.02
C LEU A 40 -6.32 7.69 -11.71
N LEU A 41 -5.32 6.88 -11.33
CA LEU A 41 -4.42 7.19 -10.21
C LEU A 41 -3.61 8.48 -10.41
N GLU A 42 -3.44 8.93 -11.65
CA GLU A 42 -2.74 10.18 -12.01
C GLU A 42 -3.71 11.36 -12.24
N HIS A 43 -5.00 11.19 -11.91
CA HIS A 43 -6.01 12.23 -12.10
C HIS A 43 -5.77 13.43 -11.17
N PRO A 44 -6.08 14.68 -11.56
CA PRO A 44 -5.84 15.85 -10.68
C PRO A 44 -6.64 15.87 -9.38
N GLN A 45 -7.78 15.17 -9.33
CA GLN A 45 -8.67 15.13 -8.16
C GLN A 45 -8.35 13.92 -7.29
N ASP A 46 -8.10 14.18 -6.00
CA ASP A 46 -7.74 13.15 -5.02
C ASP A 46 -8.82 12.10 -4.85
N ASP A 47 -10.10 12.51 -4.82
CA ASP A 47 -11.25 11.60 -4.76
C ASP A 47 -11.25 10.56 -5.89
N SER A 48 -10.86 10.96 -7.11
CA SER A 48 -10.76 10.05 -8.25
C SER A 48 -9.63 9.05 -8.08
N LYS A 49 -8.49 9.46 -7.51
CA LYS A 49 -7.36 8.56 -7.22
C LYS A 49 -7.75 7.54 -6.16
N VAL A 50 -8.45 7.97 -5.11
CA VAL A 50 -8.96 7.08 -4.06
C VAL A 50 -9.91 6.05 -4.64
N MET A 51 -10.84 6.46 -5.51
CA MET A 51 -11.75 5.53 -6.18
C MET A 51 -11.02 4.58 -7.14
N ALA A 52 -9.98 5.05 -7.82
CA ALA A 52 -9.14 4.19 -8.66
C ALA A 52 -8.44 3.11 -7.83
N ALA A 53 -7.79 3.50 -6.73
CA ALA A 53 -7.12 2.58 -5.81
C ALA A 53 -8.11 1.55 -5.22
N ARG A 54 -9.26 2.01 -4.74
CA ARG A 54 -10.33 1.14 -4.23
C ARG A 54 -10.81 0.13 -5.25
N THR A 55 -11.05 0.59 -6.48
CA THR A 55 -11.48 -0.29 -7.57
C THR A 55 -10.41 -1.34 -7.88
N LEU A 56 -9.13 -0.94 -7.91
CA LEU A 56 -8.01 -1.85 -8.13
C LEU A 56 -7.88 -2.89 -7.01
N GLY A 57 -7.96 -2.48 -5.74
CA GLY A 57 -7.92 -3.39 -4.59
C GLY A 57 -9.06 -4.41 -4.59
N ALA A 58 -10.21 -4.07 -5.16
CA ALA A 58 -11.35 -4.98 -5.26
C ALA A 58 -11.32 -5.94 -6.48
N ILE A 59 -10.39 -5.78 -7.41
CA ILE A 59 -10.24 -6.67 -8.59
C ILE A 59 -9.38 -7.89 -8.20
N GLU A 60 -9.83 -9.10 -8.53
CA GLU A 60 -9.10 -10.35 -8.20
C GLU A 60 -7.74 -10.46 -8.93
N ASN A 61 -7.70 -10.17 -10.23
CA ASN A 61 -6.48 -10.25 -11.05
C ASN A 61 -5.80 -8.88 -11.21
N ASN A 62 -5.61 -8.16 -10.10
CA ASN A 62 -5.15 -6.76 -10.07
C ASN A 62 -3.62 -6.58 -10.05
N GLN A 63 -2.85 -7.64 -9.92
CA GLN A 63 -1.43 -7.56 -9.54
C GLN A 63 -0.56 -6.70 -10.47
N SER A 64 -0.92 -6.58 -11.76
CA SER A 64 -0.22 -5.70 -12.70
C SER A 64 -0.30 -4.20 -12.34
N ALA A 65 -1.24 -3.80 -11.48
CA ALA A 65 -1.40 -2.42 -11.02
C ALA A 65 -0.64 -2.11 -9.71
N LEU A 66 -0.07 -3.11 -9.04
CA LEU A 66 0.53 -2.92 -7.72
C LEU A 66 1.63 -1.87 -7.71
N ASP A 67 2.54 -1.91 -8.70
CA ASP A 67 3.63 -0.95 -8.78
C ASP A 67 3.14 0.47 -9.07
N ALA A 68 2.05 0.62 -9.84
CA ALA A 68 1.43 1.92 -10.09
C ALA A 68 0.75 2.48 -8.82
N LEU A 69 0.08 1.63 -8.04
CA LEU A 69 -0.54 2.04 -6.77
C LEU A 69 0.52 2.43 -5.73
N LEU A 70 1.62 1.67 -5.61
CA LEU A 70 2.75 2.04 -4.76
C LEU A 70 3.36 3.40 -5.15
N GLN A 71 3.52 3.64 -6.46
CA GLN A 71 3.97 4.95 -6.95
C GLN A 71 2.98 6.08 -6.63
N ALA A 72 1.67 5.81 -6.75
CA ALA A 72 0.64 6.78 -6.40
C ALA A 72 0.66 7.12 -4.89
N ILE A 73 0.89 6.14 -4.01
CA ILE A 73 1.06 6.35 -2.56
C ILE A 73 2.23 7.31 -2.30
N ASP A 74 3.39 7.08 -2.95
CA ASP A 74 4.59 7.91 -2.78
C ASP A 74 4.41 9.34 -3.28
N ASN A 75 3.67 9.51 -4.38
CA ASN A 75 3.47 10.82 -5.04
C ASN A 75 2.40 11.68 -4.39
N ASN A 76 1.53 11.10 -3.54
CA ASN A 76 0.37 11.78 -2.99
C ASN A 76 0.36 11.74 -1.45
N PRO A 77 1.34 12.37 -0.76
CA PRO A 77 1.52 12.26 0.68
C PRO A 77 0.31 12.72 1.51
N ALA A 78 -0.54 13.61 0.95
CA ALA A 78 -1.76 14.08 1.60
C ALA A 78 -2.85 12.99 1.70
N ILE A 79 -2.89 12.08 0.73
CA ILE A 79 -3.87 10.98 0.66
C ILE A 79 -3.23 9.59 0.70
N ALA A 80 -1.94 9.50 1.07
CA ALA A 80 -1.18 8.26 1.02
C ALA A 80 -1.81 7.16 1.89
N GLY A 81 -2.42 7.52 3.03
CA GLY A 81 -3.09 6.55 3.89
C GLY A 81 -4.38 6.00 3.27
N GLU A 82 -5.11 6.82 2.52
CA GLU A 82 -6.32 6.46 1.77
C GLU A 82 -6.00 5.54 0.60
N LEU A 83 -4.84 5.70 -0.03
CA LEU A 83 -4.39 4.80 -1.10
C LEU A 83 -3.80 3.51 -0.54
N LEU A 84 -3.07 3.58 0.59
CA LEU A 84 -2.35 2.44 1.17
C LEU A 84 -3.30 1.34 1.69
N VAL A 85 -4.47 1.70 2.22
CA VAL A 85 -5.45 0.70 2.70
C VAL A 85 -5.86 -0.27 1.59
N GLU A 86 -5.89 0.20 0.34
CA GLU A 86 -6.32 -0.62 -0.80
C GLU A 86 -5.28 -1.68 -1.19
N LEU A 87 -4.05 -1.62 -0.63
CA LEU A 87 -3.06 -2.70 -0.75
C LEU A 87 -3.52 -4.00 -0.06
N GLU A 88 -4.54 -3.94 0.81
CA GLU A 88 -5.18 -5.15 1.36
C GLU A 88 -5.71 -6.07 0.25
N GLY A 89 -6.12 -5.51 -0.88
CA GLY A 89 -6.60 -6.26 -2.04
C GLY A 89 -5.53 -6.93 -2.90
N PHE A 90 -4.24 -6.75 -2.59
CA PHE A 90 -3.13 -7.21 -3.43
C PHE A 90 -2.34 -8.34 -2.77
N ASP A 91 -1.62 -9.10 -3.60
CA ASP A 91 -0.55 -9.96 -3.14
C ASP A 91 0.70 -9.11 -2.84
N LEU A 92 1.03 -9.03 -1.56
CA LEU A 92 2.16 -8.26 -1.03
C LEU A 92 3.36 -9.13 -0.65
N SER A 93 3.35 -10.43 -0.97
CA SER A 93 4.40 -11.40 -0.60
C SER A 93 5.83 -10.87 -0.83
N ALA A 94 6.08 -10.31 -2.01
CA ALA A 94 7.37 -9.75 -2.39
C ALA A 94 7.63 -8.29 -1.94
N LYS A 95 6.71 -7.67 -1.18
CA LYS A 95 6.69 -6.23 -0.88
C LYS A 95 6.94 -5.88 0.58
N TYR A 96 7.48 -6.80 1.40
CA TYR A 96 7.82 -6.52 2.80
C TYR A 96 8.62 -5.22 2.99
N VAL A 97 9.71 -5.01 2.23
CA VAL A 97 10.58 -3.84 2.41
C VAL A 97 9.86 -2.51 2.11
N PRO A 98 9.10 -2.35 1.00
CA PRO A 98 8.24 -1.18 0.82
C PRO A 98 7.27 -0.93 1.99
N ILE A 99 6.51 -1.95 2.42
CA ILE A 99 5.52 -1.78 3.50
C ILE A 99 6.21 -1.41 4.82
N PHE A 100 7.33 -2.07 5.14
CA PHE A 100 8.14 -1.73 6.30
C PHE A 100 8.68 -0.30 6.26
N LYS A 101 9.00 0.25 5.08
CA LYS A 101 9.36 1.67 5.00
C LYS A 101 8.18 2.59 5.30
N TYR A 102 6.97 2.25 4.87
CA TYR A 102 5.78 3.03 5.21
C TYR A 102 5.51 3.05 6.73
N SER A 103 5.78 1.95 7.45
CA SER A 103 5.63 1.92 8.92
C SER A 103 6.68 2.77 9.67
N LEU A 104 7.85 2.99 9.06
CA LEU A 104 8.91 3.84 9.60
C LEU A 104 8.70 5.32 9.27
N PHE A 105 8.49 5.65 7.99
CA PHE A 105 8.56 7.02 7.48
C PHE A 105 7.20 7.68 7.20
N GLY A 106 6.11 6.91 7.28
CA GLY A 106 4.76 7.40 7.05
C GLY A 106 4.27 8.38 8.12
N ASN A 107 3.27 9.18 7.76
CA ASN A 107 2.45 9.87 8.76
C ASN A 107 1.69 8.84 9.63
N PHE A 108 1.02 9.29 10.69
CA PHE A 108 0.32 8.39 11.62
C PHE A 108 -0.56 7.34 10.92
N LYS A 109 -1.42 7.77 9.99
CA LYS A 109 -2.32 6.86 9.27
C LYS A 109 -1.56 5.88 8.38
N VAL A 110 -0.60 6.36 7.60
CA VAL A 110 0.25 5.51 6.74
C VAL A 110 1.00 4.47 7.57
N ALA A 111 1.58 4.90 8.69
CA ALA A 111 2.34 4.01 9.56
C ALA A 111 1.43 2.95 10.21
N THR A 112 0.24 3.32 10.70
CA THR A 112 -0.74 2.37 11.26
C THR A 112 -1.17 1.32 10.24
N VAL A 113 -1.54 1.75 9.03
CA VAL A 113 -1.99 0.81 7.97
C VAL A 113 -0.83 -0.09 7.54
N ALA A 114 0.38 0.45 7.42
CA ALA A 114 1.55 -0.35 7.08
C ALA A 114 1.88 -1.40 8.15
N GLN A 115 1.74 -1.06 9.45
CA GLN A 115 1.90 -2.02 10.54
C GLN A 115 0.83 -3.13 10.46
N ASP A 116 -0.43 -2.76 10.28
CA ASP A 116 -1.52 -3.73 10.12
C ASP A 116 -1.29 -4.71 8.96
N LEU A 117 -0.78 -4.22 7.83
CA LEU A 117 -0.38 -5.07 6.70
C LEU A 117 0.80 -5.98 7.07
N LEU A 118 1.80 -5.51 7.80
CA LEU A 118 2.95 -6.32 8.22
C LEU A 118 2.53 -7.44 9.19
N ASP A 119 1.54 -7.19 10.04
CA ASP A 119 1.07 -8.12 11.06
C ASP A 119 0.18 -9.23 10.48
N HIS A 120 -0.57 -8.94 9.41
CA HIS A 120 -1.61 -9.85 8.91
C HIS A 120 -1.36 -10.43 7.51
N LYS A 121 -0.44 -9.88 6.72
CA LYS A 121 -0.11 -10.41 5.38
C LYS A 121 1.06 -11.39 5.44
N GLU A 122 1.05 -12.34 4.51
CA GLU A 122 2.18 -13.25 4.31
C GLU A 122 3.24 -12.59 3.43
N PHE A 123 4.52 -12.77 3.80
CA PHE A 123 5.66 -12.20 3.09
C PHE A 123 6.73 -13.26 2.81
N ASP A 124 7.34 -13.16 1.64
CA ASP A 124 8.51 -13.95 1.25
C ASP A 124 9.76 -13.36 1.91
N ILE A 125 10.06 -13.81 3.12
CA ILE A 125 11.21 -13.31 3.89
C ILE A 125 12.47 -14.07 3.48
N THR A 126 13.48 -13.33 3.01
CA THR A 126 14.78 -13.86 2.64
C THR A 126 15.89 -13.08 3.35
N PRO A 127 17.13 -13.61 3.44
CA PRO A 127 18.26 -12.85 4.00
C PRO A 127 18.46 -11.48 3.33
N ARG A 128 18.13 -11.39 2.03
CA ARG A 128 18.20 -10.13 1.28
C ARG A 128 17.13 -9.13 1.70
N VAL A 129 15.93 -9.59 2.01
CA VAL A 129 14.82 -8.77 2.52
C VAL A 129 15.18 -8.20 3.89
N ILE A 130 15.62 -9.06 4.82
CA ILE A 130 16.05 -8.65 6.17
C ILE A 130 17.16 -7.61 6.07
N LYS A 131 18.23 -7.88 5.30
CA LYS A 131 19.33 -6.92 5.10
C LYS A 131 18.85 -5.55 4.60
N LYS A 132 17.86 -5.51 3.71
CA LYS A 132 17.29 -4.25 3.20
C LYS A 132 16.41 -3.55 4.26
N ALA A 133 15.63 -4.31 5.02
CA ALA A 133 14.82 -3.80 6.12
C ALA A 133 15.70 -3.21 7.24
N THR A 134 16.73 -3.95 7.69
CA THR A 134 17.73 -3.45 8.66
C THR A 134 18.41 -2.17 8.17
N LYS A 135 18.73 -2.07 6.87
CA LYS A 135 19.27 -0.83 6.29
C LYS A 135 18.27 0.34 6.36
N ALA A 136 16.99 0.09 6.13
CA ALA A 136 15.94 1.10 6.26
C ALA A 136 15.77 1.52 7.74
N TRP A 137 15.81 0.57 8.66
CA TRP A 137 15.78 0.83 10.11
C TRP A 137 16.94 1.72 10.54
N HIS A 138 18.19 1.38 10.20
CA HIS A 138 19.33 2.23 10.54
C HIS A 138 19.27 3.61 9.90
N HIS A 139 18.70 3.72 8.70
CA HIS A 139 18.47 5.05 8.12
C HIS A 139 17.48 5.85 8.98
N TYR A 140 16.37 5.25 9.39
CA TYR A 140 15.41 5.89 10.30
C TYR A 140 16.07 6.27 11.64
N GLU A 141 16.68 5.32 12.32
CA GLU A 141 17.35 5.50 13.62
C GLU A 141 18.35 6.66 13.62
N ASN A 142 19.14 6.81 12.56
CA ASN A 142 20.14 7.87 12.46
C ASN A 142 19.56 9.26 12.12
N ASN A 143 18.29 9.35 11.71
CA ASN A 143 17.67 10.59 11.22
C ASN A 143 16.49 11.08 12.08
N VAL A 144 16.13 10.35 13.14
CA VAL A 144 15.08 10.75 14.08
C VAL A 144 15.65 11.14 15.44
N LYS A 145 14.87 11.90 16.20
CA LYS A 145 15.19 12.24 17.57
C LYS A 145 14.97 11.00 18.46
N HIS A 146 15.92 10.71 19.35
CA HIS A 146 15.82 9.61 20.30
C HIS A 146 15.07 10.07 21.56
N ASP A 147 13.74 10.12 21.45
CA ASP A 147 12.82 10.34 22.57
C ASP A 147 12.10 9.04 22.98
N GLU A 148 11.20 9.11 23.96
CA GLU A 148 10.49 7.93 24.48
C GLU A 148 9.71 7.17 23.40
N VAL A 149 9.18 7.88 22.40
CA VAL A 149 8.46 7.25 21.27
C VAL A 149 9.44 6.49 20.38
N PHE A 150 10.61 7.05 20.13
CA PHE A 150 11.68 6.34 19.41
C PHE A 150 12.14 5.09 20.15
N GLU A 151 12.38 5.15 21.47
CA GLU A 151 12.85 3.99 22.24
C GLU A 151 11.84 2.84 22.21
N LEU A 152 10.54 3.14 22.29
CA LEU A 152 9.48 2.13 22.13
C LEU A 152 9.54 1.49 20.74
N LYS A 153 9.57 2.32 19.68
CA LYS A 153 9.65 1.82 18.29
C LYS A 153 10.93 1.04 18.03
N LYS A 154 12.04 1.40 18.68
CA LYS A 154 13.31 0.69 18.56
C LYS A 154 13.20 -0.74 19.06
N VAL A 155 12.63 -0.94 20.25
CA VAL A 155 12.40 -2.28 20.79
C VAL A 155 11.53 -3.10 19.84
N GLU A 156 10.38 -2.56 19.42
CA GLU A 156 9.45 -3.25 18.51
C GLU A 156 10.12 -3.67 17.19
N VAL A 157 10.87 -2.76 16.55
CA VAL A 157 11.48 -3.02 15.25
C VAL A 157 12.66 -3.98 15.36
N GLU A 158 13.50 -3.84 16.39
CA GLU A 158 14.66 -4.72 16.57
C GLU A 158 14.23 -6.14 16.96
N GLU A 159 13.20 -6.30 17.78
CA GLU A 159 12.60 -7.61 18.09
C GLU A 159 12.02 -8.26 16.83
N MET A 160 11.21 -7.54 16.05
CA MET A 160 10.68 -8.03 14.77
C MET A 160 11.79 -8.48 13.81
N LEU A 161 12.84 -7.67 13.61
CA LEU A 161 13.94 -8.02 12.72
C LEU A 161 14.73 -9.24 13.22
N ALA A 162 14.88 -9.39 14.53
CA ALA A 162 15.51 -10.56 15.13
C ALA A 162 14.68 -11.83 14.93
N ASP A 163 13.36 -11.74 15.10
CA ASP A 163 12.44 -12.87 14.87
C ASP A 163 12.44 -13.31 13.40
N LEU A 164 12.43 -12.35 12.47
CA LEU A 164 12.56 -12.65 11.03
C LEU A 164 13.89 -13.32 10.70
N GLN A 165 14.99 -12.88 11.32
CA GLN A 165 16.30 -13.49 11.14
C GLN A 165 16.32 -14.92 11.71
N ALA A 166 15.76 -15.14 12.89
CA ALA A 166 15.66 -16.46 13.50
C ALA A 166 14.80 -17.42 12.66
N PHE A 167 13.70 -16.94 12.09
CA PHE A 167 12.87 -17.71 11.17
C PHE A 167 13.68 -18.19 9.95
N VAL A 168 14.34 -17.27 9.26
CA VAL A 168 15.16 -17.59 8.07
C VAL A 168 16.33 -18.51 8.38
N ASP A 169 16.96 -18.36 9.55
CA ASP A 169 18.08 -19.23 9.96
C ASP A 169 17.61 -20.65 10.36
N SER A 170 16.31 -20.83 10.59
CA SER A 170 15.71 -22.11 10.97
C SER A 170 15.17 -22.95 9.81
N GLU A 171 15.06 -22.35 8.61
CA GLU A 171 14.70 -23.02 7.34
C GLU A 171 15.92 -23.66 6.64
#